data_AF-A0A1Y1WTY2-F1
#
_entry.id   AF-A0A1Y1WTY2-F1
#
_cell.length_a   1.000
_cell.length_b   1.000
_cell.length_c   1.000
_cell.angle_alpha   90.00
_cell.angle_beta   90.00
_cell.angle_gamma   90.00
#
_symmetry.space_group_name_H-M   'P 1'
#
loop_
_entity.id
_entity.type
_entity.pdbx_description
1 polymer ?
#
loop_
_entity_poly.entity_id
_entity_poly.type
_entity_poly.pdbx_seq_one_letter_code
_entity_poly.pdbx_strand_id
1 'polypeptide(L)'
;MGLSRYTLIYIIIFLNIIHYCISESFTSYLERIEEIDISDESSTCTSGVNYYKGCILSNKGKSIIDFNNLCEIYNNSTCQNIQKSIKKSLSYCSSSKQSKLKEIIEEDGEVLPFFCYKSSDNTYCPITKLFQKYITLNEEITEVLFSNSNFLNEICLTKSCYDHIDKSYDIMNILYKNEIITDKNILNTKSNIKSYINSVNCQTLIQYNYGFLQCKPSFILLFALTILYISIFI
;
A
#
# COMPACT_ATOMS: atom_id res chain seq x y z
N MET A 1 -29.20 10.92 19.37
CA MET A 1 -29.35 11.96 18.33
C MET A 1 -29.38 11.26 16.99
N GLY A 2 -30.53 11.22 16.31
CA GLY A 2 -30.65 10.58 15.00
C GLY A 2 -30.18 11.52 13.90
N LEU A 3 -29.28 11.05 13.02
CA LEU A 3 -28.97 11.78 11.78
C LEU A 3 -30.27 12.00 11.00
N SER A 4 -30.50 13.22 10.51
CA SER A 4 -31.65 13.49 9.65
C SER A 4 -31.54 12.65 8.37
N ARG A 5 -32.68 12.20 7.82
CA ARG A 5 -32.70 11.42 6.57
C ARG A 5 -31.97 12.13 5.42
N TYR A 6 -31.99 13.46 5.40
CA TYR A 6 -31.28 14.28 4.43
C TYR A 6 -29.76 14.24 4.59
N THR A 7 -29.28 14.19 5.84
CA THR A 7 -27.86 14.04 6.15
C THR A 7 -27.36 12.67 5.67
N LEU A 8 -28.15 11.61 5.86
CA LEU A 8 -27.81 10.26 5.40
C LEU A 8 -27.74 10.18 3.87
N ILE A 9 -28.70 10.79 3.16
CA ILE A 9 -28.72 10.84 1.68
C ILE A 9 -27.52 11.62 1.14
N TYR A 10 -27.19 12.77 1.75
CA TYR A 10 -26.01 13.55 1.36
C TYR A 10 -24.71 12.78 1.54
N ILE A 11 -24.56 12.07 2.66
CA ILE A 11 -23.40 11.22 2.93
C ILE A 11 -23.29 10.13 1.86
N ILE A 12 -24.39 9.46 1.50
CA ILE A 12 -24.42 8.42 0.45
C ILE A 12 -24.06 9.00 -0.93
N ILE A 13 -24.58 10.17 -1.30
CA ILE A 13 -24.28 10.79 -2.60
C ILE A 13 -22.79 11.17 -2.66
N PHE A 14 -22.27 11.81 -1.61
CA PHE A 14 -20.88 12.23 -1.53
C PHE A 14 -19.90 11.05 -1.55
N LEU A 15 -20.24 9.97 -0.82
CA LEU A 15 -19.56 8.67 -0.85
C LEU A 15 -19.39 8.11 -2.25
N ASN A 16 -20.49 8.10 -3.02
CA ASN A 16 -20.48 7.59 -4.39
C ASN A 16 -19.64 8.48 -5.32
N ILE A 17 -19.59 9.80 -5.08
CA ILE A 17 -18.77 10.72 -5.88
C ILE A 17 -17.28 10.49 -5.65
N ILE A 18 -16.82 10.36 -4.40
CA ILE A 18 -15.39 10.09 -4.12
C ILE A 18 -14.98 8.73 -4.69
N HIS A 19 -15.80 7.71 -4.44
CA HIS A 19 -15.55 6.37 -4.97
C HIS A 19 -15.50 6.38 -6.50
N TYR A 20 -16.36 7.18 -7.14
CA TYR A 20 -16.36 7.41 -8.57
C TYR A 20 -15.08 8.12 -9.05
N CYS A 21 -14.68 9.24 -8.44
CA CYS A 21 -13.47 9.98 -8.84
C CYS A 21 -12.20 9.14 -8.73
N ILE A 22 -12.07 8.37 -7.64
CA ILE A 22 -10.94 7.45 -7.46
C ILE A 22 -11.02 6.31 -8.48
N SER A 23 -12.21 5.75 -8.70
CA SER A 23 -12.41 4.70 -9.73
C SER A 23 -12.12 5.22 -11.12
N GLU A 24 -12.43 6.47 -11.45
CA GLU A 24 -12.15 7.10 -12.74
C GLU A 24 -10.64 7.30 -12.94
N SER A 25 -9.92 7.80 -11.93
CA SER A 25 -8.46 7.95 -11.98
C SER A 25 -7.77 6.60 -12.20
N PHE A 26 -8.21 5.55 -11.49
CA PHE A 26 -7.65 4.22 -11.67
C PHE A 26 -8.09 3.55 -12.98
N THR A 27 -9.31 3.80 -13.45
CA THR A 27 -9.79 3.33 -14.77
C THR A 27 -8.93 3.94 -15.87
N SER A 28 -8.67 5.25 -15.79
CA SER A 28 -7.77 5.96 -16.70
C SER A 28 -6.36 5.35 -16.71
N TYR A 29 -5.80 5.02 -15.54
CA TYR A 29 -4.53 4.28 -15.47
C TYR A 29 -4.59 2.93 -16.19
N LEU A 30 -5.63 2.12 -15.93
CA LEU A 30 -5.81 0.80 -16.55
C LEU A 30 -5.99 0.89 -18.07
N GLU A 31 -6.68 1.93 -18.55
CA GLU A 31 -6.85 2.20 -19.98
C GLU A 31 -5.52 2.62 -20.62
N ARG A 32 -4.84 3.62 -20.04
CA ARG A 32 -3.55 4.12 -20.53
C ARG A 32 -2.51 3.02 -20.68
N ILE A 33 -2.40 2.11 -19.69
CA ILE A 33 -1.41 1.03 -19.77
C ILE A 33 -1.79 -0.02 -20.79
N GLU A 34 -3.08 -0.32 -20.96
CA GLU A 34 -3.55 -1.30 -21.91
C GLU A 34 -3.30 -0.85 -23.36
N GLU A 35 -3.59 0.41 -23.65
CA GLU A 35 -3.44 1.03 -24.98
C GLU A 35 -2.00 1.14 -25.47
N ILE A 36 -1.00 0.92 -24.61
CA ILE A 36 0.39 0.87 -25.07
C ILE A 36 0.59 -0.36 -25.94
N ASP A 37 0.68 -0.09 -27.25
CA ASP A 37 1.19 -1.04 -28.22
C ASP A 37 2.69 -1.31 -27.95
N ILE A 38 3.04 -2.58 -27.87
CA ILE A 38 4.40 -3.09 -27.64
C ILE A 38 4.73 -4.22 -28.64
N SER A 39 3.96 -4.31 -29.72
CA SER A 39 4.08 -5.38 -30.72
C SER A 39 5.37 -5.28 -31.55
N ASP A 40 5.91 -4.07 -31.68
CA ASP A 40 7.15 -3.74 -32.39
C ASP A 40 8.41 -3.81 -31.53
N GLU A 41 8.27 -4.14 -30.25
CA GLU A 41 9.36 -4.13 -29.27
C GLU A 41 10.11 -5.48 -29.17
N SER A 42 11.23 -5.47 -28.45
CA SER A 42 11.99 -6.70 -28.16
C SER A 42 11.13 -7.71 -27.38
N SER A 43 11.34 -9.00 -27.61
CA SER A 43 10.59 -10.07 -26.92
C SER A 43 10.66 -9.96 -25.39
N THR A 44 11.79 -9.49 -24.85
CA THR A 44 11.98 -9.23 -23.42
C THR A 44 11.11 -8.07 -22.92
N CYS A 45 11.04 -6.97 -23.68
CA CYS A 45 10.15 -5.84 -23.37
C CYS A 45 8.68 -6.31 -23.44
N THR A 46 8.28 -6.93 -24.54
CA THR A 46 6.91 -7.38 -24.79
C THR A 46 6.43 -8.32 -23.69
N SER A 47 7.24 -9.31 -23.33
CA SER A 47 6.90 -10.28 -22.27
C SER A 47 6.79 -9.60 -20.91
N GLY A 48 7.76 -8.75 -20.55
CA GLY A 48 7.76 -8.06 -19.26
C GLY A 48 6.57 -7.13 -19.08
N VAL A 49 6.22 -6.36 -20.11
CA VAL A 49 5.05 -5.47 -20.08
C VAL A 49 3.75 -6.27 -20.08
N ASN A 50 3.63 -7.35 -20.85
CA ASN A 50 2.42 -8.19 -20.82
C ASN A 50 2.21 -8.87 -19.47
N TYR A 51 3.28 -9.35 -18.81
CA TYR A 51 3.18 -9.86 -17.45
C TYR A 51 2.74 -8.78 -16.47
N TYR A 52 3.26 -7.55 -16.62
CA TYR A 52 2.84 -6.42 -15.80
C TYR A 52 1.37 -6.07 -16.03
N LYS A 53 0.93 -5.95 -17.29
CA LYS A 53 -0.47 -5.76 -17.68
C LYS A 53 -1.37 -6.83 -17.07
N GLY A 54 -0.98 -8.10 -17.12
CA GLY A 54 -1.72 -9.21 -16.51
C GLY A 54 -1.91 -9.08 -14.98
N CYS A 55 -0.97 -8.43 -14.29
CA CYS A 55 -1.06 -8.18 -12.85
C CYS A 55 -1.93 -6.99 -12.46
N ILE A 56 -2.32 -6.13 -13.41
CA ILE A 56 -3.10 -4.91 -13.10
C ILE A 56 -4.47 -4.88 -13.80
N LEU A 57 -4.58 -5.46 -15.00
CA LEU A 57 -5.79 -5.43 -15.84
C LEU A 57 -6.85 -6.49 -15.47
N SER A 58 -6.59 -7.32 -14.47
CA SER A 58 -7.54 -8.32 -13.95
C SER A 58 -8.86 -7.73 -13.43
N ASN A 59 -8.92 -6.42 -13.18
CA ASN A 59 -10.12 -5.69 -12.76
C ASN A 59 -10.86 -4.96 -13.90
N LYS A 60 -10.40 -5.10 -15.15
CA LYS A 60 -11.02 -4.45 -16.31
C LYS A 60 -12.48 -4.88 -16.48
N GLY A 61 -13.37 -3.91 -16.72
CA GLY A 61 -14.78 -4.14 -17.03
C GLY A 61 -15.75 -4.10 -15.84
N LYS A 62 -15.26 -3.85 -14.62
CA LYS A 62 -16.13 -3.54 -13.48
C LYS A 62 -16.46 -2.04 -13.48
N SER A 63 -17.72 -1.68 -13.26
CA SER A 63 -18.16 -0.28 -13.13
C SER A 63 -17.63 0.40 -11.85
N ILE A 64 -17.15 -0.40 -10.90
CA ILE A 64 -16.61 0.02 -9.62
C ILE A 64 -15.36 -0.81 -9.36
N ILE A 65 -14.27 -0.16 -8.97
CA ILE A 65 -13.00 -0.83 -8.71
C ILE A 65 -13.03 -1.57 -7.39
N ASP A 66 -12.72 -2.86 -7.45
CA ASP A 66 -12.61 -3.72 -6.27
C ASP A 66 -11.21 -3.58 -5.67
N PHE A 67 -11.06 -2.62 -4.75
CA PHE A 67 -9.79 -2.35 -4.05
C PHE A 67 -9.25 -3.56 -3.28
N ASN A 68 -10.13 -4.43 -2.76
CA ASN A 68 -9.70 -5.65 -2.09
C ASN A 68 -9.04 -6.60 -3.09
N ASN A 69 -9.70 -6.86 -4.22
CA ASN A 69 -9.13 -7.69 -5.29
C ASN A 69 -7.84 -7.06 -5.86
N LEU A 70 -7.79 -5.75 -6.09
CA LEU A 70 -6.55 -5.05 -6.48
C LEU A 70 -5.43 -5.29 -5.48
N CYS A 71 -5.71 -5.17 -4.18
CA CYS A 71 -4.70 -5.40 -3.16
C CYS A 71 -4.32 -6.87 -3.00
N GLU A 72 -5.21 -7.83 -3.24
CA GLU A 72 -4.88 -9.25 -3.28
C GLU A 72 -3.89 -9.54 -4.42
N ILE A 73 -4.16 -8.98 -5.60
CA ILE A 73 -3.31 -9.17 -6.78
C ILE A 73 -1.98 -8.44 -6.62
N TYR A 74 -2.00 -7.21 -6.11
CA TYR A 74 -0.78 -6.47 -5.76
C TYR A 74 0.09 -7.25 -4.76
N ASN A 75 -0.51 -7.88 -3.76
CA ASN A 75 0.20 -8.65 -2.74
C ASN A 75 0.52 -10.09 -3.16
N ASN A 76 0.12 -10.53 -4.35
CA ASN A 76 0.51 -11.81 -4.90
C ASN A 76 2.02 -11.82 -5.20
N SER A 77 2.74 -12.85 -4.73
CA SER A 77 4.20 -12.94 -4.87
C SER A 77 4.68 -12.86 -6.31
N THR A 78 3.93 -13.45 -7.26
CA THR A 78 4.22 -13.38 -8.69
C THR A 78 4.13 -11.93 -9.18
N CYS A 79 3.05 -11.22 -8.83
CA CYS A 79 2.87 -9.84 -9.25
C CYS A 79 3.83 -8.86 -8.57
N GLN A 80 4.18 -9.07 -7.30
CA GLN A 80 5.23 -8.29 -6.63
C GLN A 80 6.59 -8.45 -7.33
N ASN A 81 6.94 -9.67 -7.76
CA ASN A 81 8.18 -9.91 -8.49
C ASN A 81 8.17 -9.23 -9.87
N ILE A 82 7.06 -9.34 -10.59
CA ILE A 82 6.86 -8.65 -11.88
C ILE A 82 7.02 -7.14 -11.69
N GLN A 83 6.33 -6.54 -10.72
CA GLN A 83 6.42 -5.10 -10.41
C GLN A 83 7.84 -4.66 -10.03
N LYS A 84 8.57 -5.44 -9.23
CA LYS A 84 9.98 -5.11 -8.87
C LYS A 84 10.91 -5.21 -10.08
N SER A 85 10.63 -6.14 -11.00
CA SER A 85 11.46 -6.37 -12.19
C SER A 85 11.11 -5.47 -13.38
N ILE A 86 9.97 -4.77 -13.34
CA ILE A 86 9.48 -4.02 -14.50
C ILE A 86 10.48 -2.98 -14.97
N LYS A 87 11.18 -2.26 -14.07
CA LYS A 87 12.22 -1.29 -14.44
C LYS A 87 13.33 -1.91 -15.30
N LYS A 88 13.70 -3.16 -15.03
CA LYS A 88 14.66 -3.91 -15.84
C LYS A 88 14.05 -4.28 -17.18
N SER A 89 12.83 -4.81 -17.22
CA SER A 89 12.13 -5.11 -18.48
C SER A 89 11.98 -3.88 -19.37
N LEU A 90 11.65 -2.72 -18.80
CA LEU A 90 11.54 -1.45 -19.51
C LEU A 90 12.87 -1.05 -20.17
N SER A 91 14.02 -1.35 -19.57
CA SER A 91 15.32 -1.02 -20.17
C SER A 91 15.59 -1.69 -21.53
N TYR A 92 14.82 -2.73 -21.88
CA TYR A 92 14.87 -3.41 -23.17
C TYR A 92 13.85 -2.90 -24.19
N CYS A 93 13.00 -1.93 -23.82
CA CYS A 93 12.08 -1.26 -24.74
C CYS A 93 12.78 -0.09 -25.44
N SER A 94 12.25 0.38 -26.56
CA SER A 94 12.70 1.62 -27.20
C SER A 94 12.55 2.83 -26.27
N SER A 95 13.38 3.86 -26.44
CA SER A 95 13.36 5.07 -25.60
C SER A 95 11.99 5.76 -25.57
N SER A 96 11.24 5.70 -26.68
CA SER A 96 9.88 6.24 -26.77
C SER A 96 8.92 5.49 -25.86
N LYS A 97 8.91 4.15 -25.93
CA LYS A 97 8.06 3.32 -25.05
C LYS A 97 8.50 3.38 -23.60
N GLN A 98 9.82 3.42 -23.34
CA GLN A 98 10.34 3.60 -21.99
C GLN A 98 9.79 4.86 -21.31
N SER A 99 9.74 5.98 -22.03
CA SER A 99 9.27 7.25 -21.48
C SER A 99 7.77 7.16 -21.14
N LYS A 100 6.94 6.67 -22.09
CA LYS A 100 5.50 6.48 -21.87
C LYS A 100 5.17 5.49 -20.75
N LEU A 101 5.87 4.35 -20.72
CA LEU A 101 5.66 3.33 -19.69
C LEU A 101 6.12 3.79 -18.32
N LYS A 102 7.23 4.54 -18.23
CA LYS A 102 7.67 5.14 -16.96
C LYS A 102 6.64 6.13 -16.44
N GLU A 103 6.16 7.04 -17.28
CA GLU A 103 5.11 7.99 -16.89
C GLU A 103 3.91 7.27 -16.27
N ILE A 104 3.34 6.27 -16.96
CA ILE A 104 2.16 5.55 -16.47
C ILE A 104 2.47 4.70 -15.22
N ILE A 105 3.64 4.04 -15.15
CA ILE A 105 3.99 3.17 -14.01
C ILE A 105 4.40 3.99 -12.78
N GLU A 106 5.07 5.13 -12.95
CA GLU A 106 5.60 5.98 -11.87
C GLU A 106 4.58 7.02 -11.39
N GLU A 107 3.63 7.48 -12.21
CA GLU A 107 2.58 8.41 -11.75
C GLU A 107 1.42 7.66 -11.07
N ASP A 108 0.90 6.62 -11.71
CA ASP A 108 -0.33 5.97 -11.28
C ASP A 108 -0.08 4.65 -10.51
N GLY A 109 1.01 3.94 -10.85
CA GLY A 109 1.39 2.70 -10.20
C GLY A 109 1.96 2.87 -8.78
N GLU A 110 2.38 4.07 -8.39
CA GLU A 110 2.86 4.35 -7.03
C GLU A 110 1.76 4.46 -5.99
N VAL A 111 0.54 4.77 -6.42
CA VAL A 111 -0.65 4.89 -5.57
C VAL A 111 -1.11 3.52 -5.04
N LEU A 112 -0.93 2.45 -5.83
CA LEU A 112 -1.26 1.07 -5.42
C LEU A 112 -0.49 0.60 -4.16
N PRO A 113 0.85 0.75 -4.07
CA PRO A 113 1.60 0.52 -2.85
C PRO A 113 0.97 1.21 -1.65
N PHE A 114 0.56 2.48 -1.75
CA PHE A 114 -0.03 3.19 -0.61
C PHE A 114 -1.30 2.53 -0.06
N PHE A 115 -2.19 2.08 -0.94
CA PHE A 115 -3.45 1.42 -0.55
C PHE A 115 -3.31 -0.07 -0.26
N CYS A 116 -2.21 -0.71 -0.66
CA CYS A 116 -2.06 -2.16 -0.58
C CYS A 116 -0.83 -2.64 0.21
N TYR A 117 -0.04 -1.73 0.78
CA TYR A 117 1.20 -2.08 1.49
C TYR A 117 0.92 -2.91 2.74
N LYS A 118 1.60 -4.07 2.81
CA LYS A 118 1.62 -4.95 3.98
C LYS A 118 3.00 -4.98 4.60
N SER A 119 3.06 -5.02 5.93
CA SER A 119 4.31 -5.26 6.65
C SER A 119 4.81 -6.68 6.45
N SER A 120 6.02 -6.93 6.97
CA SER A 120 6.70 -8.23 6.94
C SER A 120 5.91 -9.38 7.59
N ASP A 121 4.91 -9.09 8.41
CA ASP A 121 3.98 -10.07 9.01
C ASP A 121 2.71 -10.29 8.16
N ASN A 122 2.67 -9.77 6.93
CA ASN A 122 1.55 -9.84 5.99
C ASN A 122 0.27 -9.14 6.47
N THR A 123 0.38 -8.18 7.39
CA THR A 123 -0.73 -7.32 7.80
C THR A 123 -0.63 -5.95 7.12
N TYR A 124 -1.75 -5.29 6.83
CA TYR A 124 -1.72 -3.93 6.26
C TYR A 124 -1.12 -2.95 7.26
N CYS A 125 -0.27 -2.05 6.76
CA CYS A 125 0.28 -1.00 7.60
C CYS A 125 -0.81 -0.04 8.09
N PRO A 126 -0.64 0.59 9.26
CA PRO A 126 -1.68 1.45 9.86
C PRO A 126 -2.12 2.60 8.96
N ILE A 127 -1.17 3.27 8.27
CA ILE A 127 -1.51 4.29 7.27
C ILE A 127 -2.37 3.69 6.15
N THR A 128 -1.94 2.57 5.57
CA THR A 128 -2.71 1.88 4.53
C THR A 128 -4.12 1.55 5.00
N LYS A 129 -4.30 1.05 6.23
CA LYS A 129 -5.62 0.75 6.81
C LYS A 129 -6.51 1.99 6.91
N LEU A 130 -5.97 3.14 7.37
CA LEU A 130 -6.73 4.39 7.43
C LEU A 130 -7.25 4.79 6.05
N PHE A 131 -6.38 4.71 5.04
CA PHE A 131 -6.71 5.11 3.68
C PHE A 131 -7.60 4.11 2.95
N GLN A 132 -7.46 2.81 3.24
CA GLN A 132 -8.42 1.81 2.80
C GLN A 132 -9.81 2.10 3.39
N LYS A 133 -9.90 2.41 4.69
CA LYS A 133 -11.19 2.79 5.32
C LYS A 133 -11.76 4.07 4.73
N TYR A 134 -10.94 5.06 4.41
CA TYR A 134 -11.38 6.24 3.68
C TYR A 134 -11.97 5.90 2.31
N ILE A 135 -11.33 5.03 1.52
CA ILE A 135 -11.85 4.68 0.19
C ILE A 135 -13.07 3.76 0.25
N THR A 136 -13.06 2.79 1.17
CA THR A 136 -14.06 1.71 1.22
C THR A 136 -15.25 2.03 2.10
N LEU A 137 -15.03 2.81 3.17
CA LEU A 137 -16.04 3.17 4.17
C LEU A 137 -16.26 4.69 4.28
N ASN A 138 -15.40 5.52 3.67
CA ASN A 138 -15.40 6.99 3.78
C ASN A 138 -15.43 7.48 5.22
N GLU A 139 -14.75 6.72 6.09
CA GLU A 139 -14.35 7.22 7.38
C GLU A 139 -13.43 8.41 7.13
N GLU A 140 -13.85 9.59 7.62
CA GLU A 140 -13.06 10.81 7.51
C GLU A 140 -11.72 10.59 8.22
N ILE A 141 -10.64 10.83 7.49
CA ILE A 141 -9.31 10.88 8.09
C ILE A 141 -9.11 12.30 8.57
N THR A 142 -8.85 12.45 9.86
CA THR A 142 -8.58 13.76 10.48
C THR A 142 -7.16 13.79 11.03
N GLU A 143 -6.59 14.99 11.20
CA GLU A 143 -5.30 15.21 11.85
C GLU A 143 -5.17 14.46 13.20
N VAL A 144 -6.26 14.38 13.97
CA VAL A 144 -6.30 13.75 15.30
C VAL A 144 -5.93 12.27 15.25
N LEU A 145 -6.25 11.56 14.17
CA LEU A 145 -5.89 10.15 14.02
C LEU A 145 -4.38 9.93 13.98
N PHE A 146 -3.62 10.90 13.45
CA PHE A 146 -2.16 10.82 13.34
C PHE A 146 -1.44 11.19 14.63
N SER A 147 -2.14 11.74 15.61
CA SER A 147 -1.64 11.95 16.98
C SER A 147 -2.15 10.89 17.97
N ASN A 148 -3.02 9.98 17.53
CA ASN A 148 -3.55 8.91 18.37
C ASN A 148 -2.44 7.93 18.78
N SER A 149 -2.33 7.67 20.08
CA SER A 149 -1.27 6.79 20.63
C SER A 149 -1.36 5.35 20.13
N ASN A 150 -2.57 4.81 19.88
CA ASN A 150 -2.70 3.46 19.33
C ASN A 150 -2.18 3.40 17.90
N PHE A 151 -2.56 4.36 17.06
CA PHE A 151 -2.06 4.45 15.69
C PHE A 151 -0.53 4.61 15.64
N LEU A 152 0.02 5.49 16.47
CA LEU A 152 1.46 5.71 16.59
C LEU A 152 2.20 4.45 17.07
N ASN A 153 1.67 3.76 18.08
CA ASN A 153 2.23 2.49 18.56
C ASN A 153 2.19 1.42 17.47
N GLU A 154 1.08 1.31 16.72
CA GLU A 154 0.93 0.34 15.63
C GLU A 154 1.95 0.57 14.51
N ILE A 155 2.26 1.82 14.16
CA ILE A 155 3.31 2.14 13.17
C ILE A 155 4.66 1.54 13.61
N CYS A 156 4.93 1.52 14.91
CA CYS A 156 6.18 1.06 15.49
C CYS A 156 6.26 -0.45 15.72
N LEU A 157 5.22 -1.22 15.38
CA LEU A 157 5.26 -2.68 15.53
C LEU A 157 6.11 -3.36 14.45
N THR A 158 6.19 -2.78 13.25
CA THR A 158 6.94 -3.35 12.12
C THR A 158 7.75 -2.28 11.39
N LYS A 159 9.08 -2.46 11.29
CA LYS A 159 9.98 -1.49 10.64
C LYS A 159 9.62 -1.24 9.18
N SER A 160 9.09 -2.26 8.49
CA SER A 160 8.60 -2.13 7.12
C SER A 160 7.50 -1.07 6.97
N CYS A 161 6.62 -0.90 7.96
CA CYS A 161 5.65 0.19 7.94
C CYS A 161 6.29 1.56 8.14
N TYR A 162 7.33 1.66 8.97
CA TYR A 162 8.11 2.89 9.11
C TYR A 162 8.75 3.33 7.79
N ASP A 163 9.42 2.40 7.09
CA ASP A 163 10.10 2.70 5.82
C ASP A 163 9.10 3.16 4.74
N HIS A 164 7.80 2.85 4.91
CA HIS A 164 6.72 3.27 4.03
C HIS A 164 6.17 4.67 4.31
N ILE A 165 6.47 5.28 5.47
CA ILE A 165 5.89 6.57 5.88
C ILE A 165 6.22 7.69 4.90
N ASP A 166 7.48 7.82 4.49
CA ASP A 166 7.89 8.93 3.62
C ASP A 166 7.16 8.92 2.28
N LYS A 167 7.15 7.76 1.62
CA LYS A 167 6.43 7.55 0.36
C LYS A 167 4.92 7.74 0.53
N SER A 168 4.37 7.34 1.68
CA SER A 168 2.95 7.55 1.98
C SER A 168 2.58 9.04 1.94
N TYR A 169 3.40 9.90 2.55
CA TYR A 169 3.15 11.34 2.54
C TYR A 169 3.29 11.98 1.17
N ASP A 170 4.22 11.49 0.35
CA ASP A 170 4.41 12.00 -1.01
C ASP A 170 3.16 11.70 -1.86
N ILE A 171 2.58 10.50 -1.70
CA ILE A 171 1.32 10.11 -2.34
C ILE A 171 0.13 10.86 -1.76
N MET A 172 0.05 11.05 -0.45
CA MET A 172 -1.02 11.85 0.18
C MET A 172 -1.02 13.28 -0.34
N ASN A 173 0.15 13.87 -0.62
CA ASN A 173 0.25 15.18 -1.24
C ASN A 173 -0.26 15.19 -2.70
N ILE A 174 -0.05 14.12 -3.47
CA ILE A 174 -0.64 13.95 -4.80
C ILE A 174 -2.16 13.86 -4.69
N LEU A 175 -2.69 13.04 -3.77
CA LEU A 175 -4.12 12.89 -3.55
C LEU A 175 -4.78 14.20 -3.09
N TYR A 176 -4.11 14.99 -2.25
CA TYR A 176 -4.57 16.31 -1.84
C TYR A 176 -4.62 17.31 -3.01
N LYS A 177 -3.59 17.34 -3.87
CA LYS A 177 -3.57 18.19 -5.07
C LYS A 177 -4.68 17.88 -6.06
N ASN A 178 -5.15 16.63 -6.08
CA ASN A 178 -6.28 16.18 -6.89
C ASN A 178 -7.62 16.26 -6.13
N GLU A 179 -7.68 16.97 -5.01
CA GLU A 179 -8.89 17.21 -4.21
C GLU A 179 -9.57 15.94 -3.66
N ILE A 180 -8.86 14.80 -3.65
CA ILE A 180 -9.33 13.56 -3.06
C ILE A 180 -9.24 13.68 -1.54
N ILE A 181 -8.06 14.01 -1.01
CA ILE A 181 -7.90 14.36 0.40
C ILE A 181 -8.19 15.84 0.55
N THR A 182 -9.19 16.20 1.35
CA THR A 182 -9.59 17.61 1.53
C THR A 182 -8.96 18.25 2.77
N ASP A 183 -8.62 17.47 3.79
CA ASP A 183 -7.93 17.98 4.98
C ASP A 183 -6.42 18.12 4.76
N LYS A 184 -5.99 19.36 4.48
CA LYS A 184 -4.57 19.71 4.33
C LYS A 184 -3.75 19.47 5.60
N ASN A 185 -4.36 19.56 6.78
CA ASN A 185 -3.62 19.50 8.04
C ASN A 185 -2.99 18.13 8.27
N ILE A 186 -3.57 17.08 7.68
CA ILE A 186 -2.97 15.75 7.62
C ILE A 186 -1.53 15.81 7.10
N LEU A 187 -1.25 16.56 6.03
CA LEU A 187 0.09 16.66 5.44
C LEU A 187 1.12 17.28 6.40
N ASN A 188 0.66 18.13 7.32
CA ASN A 188 1.51 18.77 8.33
C ASN A 188 1.95 17.79 9.44
N THR A 189 1.28 16.64 9.56
CA THR A 189 1.61 15.65 10.60
C THR A 189 2.87 14.82 10.27
N LYS A 190 3.47 14.97 9.08
CA LYS A 190 4.69 14.24 8.66
C LYS A 190 5.83 14.37 9.67
N SER A 191 6.09 15.59 10.13
CA SER A 191 7.15 15.86 11.10
C SER A 191 6.87 15.22 12.46
N ASN A 192 5.61 15.28 12.93
CA ASN A 192 5.18 14.72 14.21
C ASN A 192 5.32 13.19 14.21
N ILE A 193 4.85 12.53 13.15
CA ILE A 193 5.02 11.07 13.00
C ILE A 193 6.49 10.70 12.96
N LYS A 194 7.31 11.40 12.18
CA LYS A 194 8.75 11.13 12.13
C LYS A 194 9.42 11.33 13.48
N SER A 195 9.06 12.39 14.21
CA SER A 195 9.56 12.64 15.56
C SER A 195 9.18 11.50 16.50
N TYR A 196 7.93 11.04 16.46
CA TYR A 196 7.48 9.91 17.24
C TYR A 196 8.22 8.62 16.88
N ILE A 197 8.42 8.33 15.59
CA ILE A 197 9.14 7.13 15.17
C ILE A 197 10.59 7.13 15.68
N ASN A 198 11.23 8.30 15.72
CA ASN A 198 12.56 8.45 16.27
C ASN A 198 12.60 8.53 17.80
N SER A 199 11.45 8.51 18.48
CA SER A 199 11.38 8.56 19.94
C SER A 199 11.81 7.26 20.59
N VAL A 200 12.27 7.34 21.84
CA VAL A 200 12.66 6.17 22.65
C VAL A 200 11.52 5.15 22.71
N ASN A 201 10.29 5.59 22.89
CA ASN A 201 9.12 4.71 23.01
C ASN A 201 8.94 3.84 21.76
N CYS A 202 8.99 4.44 20.57
CA CYS A 202 8.88 3.70 19.31
C CYS A 202 10.07 2.76 19.11
N GLN A 203 11.29 3.24 19.36
CA GLN A 203 12.50 2.44 19.21
C GLN A 203 12.52 1.23 20.15
N THR A 204 12.04 1.38 21.40
CA THR A 204 11.88 0.27 22.34
C THR A 204 10.83 -0.75 21.87
N LEU A 205 9.68 -0.29 21.35
CA LEU A 205 8.66 -1.19 20.77
C LEU A 205 9.20 -1.98 19.57
N ILE A 206 9.94 -1.32 18.68
CA ILE A 206 10.60 -1.97 17.54
C ILE A 206 11.59 -3.02 18.05
N GLN A 207 12.48 -2.66 18.97
CA GLN A 207 13.48 -3.58 19.51
C GLN A 207 12.84 -4.79 20.22
N TYR A 208 11.76 -4.57 20.98
CA TYR A 208 11.03 -5.65 21.63
C TYR A 208 10.44 -6.63 20.61
N ASN A 209 9.77 -6.12 19.58
CA ASN A 209 9.15 -6.97 18.55
C ASN A 209 10.17 -7.66 17.64
N TYR A 210 11.25 -6.97 17.25
CA TYR A 210 12.35 -7.57 16.50
C TYR A 210 13.10 -8.62 17.32
N GLY A 211 13.40 -8.32 18.59
CA GLY A 211 14.02 -9.26 19.52
C GLY A 211 13.15 -10.49 19.75
N PHE A 212 11.84 -10.31 19.94
CA PHE A 212 10.89 -11.41 20.11
C PHE A 212 10.77 -12.30 18.86
N LEU A 213 10.76 -11.70 17.66
CA LEU A 213 10.71 -12.43 16.38
C LEU A 213 12.01 -13.17 16.08
N GLN A 214 13.18 -12.60 16.41
CA GLN A 214 14.48 -13.26 16.22
C GLN A 214 14.78 -14.33 17.28
N CYS A 215 14.23 -14.20 18.50
CA CYS A 215 14.42 -15.20 19.57
C CYS A 215 13.44 -16.38 19.50
N LYS A 216 12.34 -16.28 18.75
CA LYS A 216 11.35 -17.37 18.62
C LYS A 216 11.93 -18.67 18.04
N PRO A 217 12.71 -18.65 16.94
CA PRO A 217 13.30 -19.86 16.37
C PRO A 217 14.32 -20.50 17.33
N SER A 218 15.12 -19.67 18.02
CA SER A 218 16.18 -20.11 18.92
C SER A 218 15.64 -20.68 20.23
N PHE A 219 14.54 -20.14 20.78
CA PHE A 219 13.88 -20.73 21.95
C PHE A 219 13.22 -22.07 21.63
N ILE A 220 12.55 -22.20 20.47
CA ILE A 220 11.94 -23.48 20.06
C ILE A 220 13.03 -24.53 19.82
N LEU A 221 14.13 -24.16 19.18
CA LEU A 221 15.29 -25.05 18.97
C LEU A 221 15.92 -25.47 20.31
N LEU A 222 16.11 -24.52 21.23
CA LEU A 222 16.65 -24.81 22.56
C LEU A 222 15.72 -25.74 23.34
N PHE A 223 14.41 -25.48 23.34
CA PHE A 223 13.42 -26.31 24.02
C PHE A 223 13.36 -27.72 23.43
N ALA A 224 13.40 -27.86 22.10
CA ALA A 224 13.46 -29.15 21.41
C ALA A 224 14.74 -29.93 21.76
N LEU A 225 15.90 -29.26 21.80
CA LEU A 225 17.16 -29.87 22.24
C LEU A 225 17.12 -30.29 23.71
N THR A 226 16.44 -29.53 24.56
CA THR A 226 16.31 -29.84 25.99
C THR A 226 15.40 -31.06 26.21
N ILE A 227 14.28 -31.14 25.47
CA ILE A 227 13.40 -32.33 25.47
C ILE A 227 14.18 -33.56 24.96
N LEU A 228 14.91 -33.42 23.85
CA LEU A 228 15.70 -34.51 23.27
C LEU A 228 16.74 -35.03 24.27
N TYR A 229 17.43 -34.12 24.96
CA TYR A 229 18.39 -34.46 26.02
C TYR A 229 17.72 -35.21 27.16
N ILE A 230 16.60 -34.72 27.70
CA ILE A 230 15.87 -35.40 28.78
C ILE A 230 15.42 -36.80 28.35
N SER A 231 14.93 -36.98 27.12
CA SER A 231 14.50 -38.28 26.60
C SER A 231 15.63 -39.28 26.31
N ILE A 232 16.90 -38.84 26.30
CA ILE A 232 18.06 -39.74 26.19
C ILE A 232 18.50 -40.25 27.57
N PHE A 233 18.20 -39.50 28.63
CA PHE A 233 18.63 -39.78 30.00
C PHE A 233 17.52 -40.35 30.91
N ILE A 234 16.32 -40.59 30.37
CA ILE A 234 15.23 -41.38 30.97
C ILE A 234 15.15 -42.70 30.21
#